data_AF-A0A924XZ18-F1
#
_entry.id   AF-A0A924XZ18-F1
#
_cell.length_a   1.000
_cell.length_b   1.000
_cell.length_c   1.000
_cell.angle_alpha   90.00
_cell.angle_beta   90.00
_cell.angle_gamma   90.00
#
_symmetry.space_group_name_H-M   'P 1'
#
loop_
_entity.id
_entity.type
_entity.pdbx_description
1 polymer ?
#
loop_
_entity_poly.entity_id
_entity_poly.type
_entity_poly.pdbx_seq_one_letter_code
_entity_poly.pdbx_strand_id
1 'polypeptide(L)'
;CSEGDTGNVYAGLVPFEVTASERAVLPQIPVKIAMNIGNPQLAFGFAQLPNAGVGLARLEFIINNEIGVHPRACLEWPDLPKDLKAGVERAARGYADPKSFFREKMVEGVATIAAAFWPKPVIVRLSDFKSNEYRKLLGGERYEPEEENPMLGFRGASRYLAADFRACFELECAALRKVRNELGLTNVELMVPFVRTLDEARSVVKLLAENGLKRGQDGLRLVMMCELPSNAILAEQFLEFFDGFSIGSNDLTQLTLGLDRDSGLVAAGFDERDDAVKAMLEMAIRACRKQGKYVGICGQGPSDHPDFARWLMEQGIESLSLNPDTVVSTWLMLAGDAAGVSAPAGSGSSPAATPSRAPTPAYRA
;
A
#
# COMPACT_ATOMS: atom_id res chain seq x y z
N CYS A 1 15.06 25.48 -3.94
CA CYS A 1 16.21 25.46 -3.01
C CYS A 1 16.72 24.03 -2.94
N SER A 2 18.03 23.82 -3.04
CA SER A 2 18.66 22.50 -3.26
C SER A 2 18.73 21.60 -2.03
N GLU A 3 18.33 22.09 -0.84
CA GLU A 3 18.43 21.34 0.43
C GLU A 3 17.12 21.35 1.23
N GLY A 4 15.97 21.33 0.55
CA GLY A 4 14.66 21.21 1.20
C GLY A 4 14.28 22.45 2.03
N ASP A 5 14.00 22.24 3.32
CA ASP A 5 13.40 23.23 4.23
C ASP A 5 14.39 24.31 4.72
N THR A 6 15.68 24.13 4.46
CA THR A 6 16.73 25.05 4.91
C THR A 6 17.20 25.91 3.73
N GLY A 7 16.90 27.21 3.80
CA GLY A 7 17.27 28.19 2.78
C GLY A 7 18.72 28.65 2.93
N ASN A 8 19.67 27.83 2.51
CA ASN A 8 21.08 28.21 2.54
C ASN A 8 21.41 29.24 1.45
N VAL A 9 22.03 30.35 1.85
CA VAL A 9 22.48 31.42 0.96
C VAL A 9 23.98 31.28 0.76
N TYR A 10 24.38 30.96 -0.47
CA TYR A 10 25.78 30.79 -0.84
C TYR A 10 26.30 32.04 -1.55
N ALA A 11 27.58 32.36 -1.35
CA ALA A 11 28.23 33.48 -2.01
C ALA A 11 28.60 33.13 -3.46
N GLY A 12 28.10 33.92 -4.42
CA GLY A 12 28.40 33.76 -5.84
C GLY A 12 27.56 32.70 -6.56
N LEU A 13 27.98 32.33 -7.78
CA LEU A 13 27.33 31.28 -8.56
C LEU A 13 27.84 29.91 -8.10
N VAL A 14 26.98 29.10 -7.49
CA VAL A 14 27.31 27.72 -7.11
C VAL A 14 27.32 26.85 -8.38
N PRO A 15 28.41 26.11 -8.66
CA PRO A 15 28.41 25.14 -9.73
C PRO A 15 27.32 24.10 -9.48
N PHE A 16 26.45 23.89 -10.47
CA PHE A 16 25.41 22.88 -10.42
C PHE A 16 25.52 21.98 -11.64
N GLU A 17 25.19 20.72 -11.46
CA GLU A 17 25.01 19.78 -12.56
C GLU A 17 23.50 19.58 -12.75
N VAL A 18 23.01 19.79 -13.96
CA VAL A 18 21.64 19.42 -14.32
C VAL A 18 21.68 18.06 -14.99
N THR A 19 21.36 17.03 -14.23
CA THR A 19 21.10 15.71 -14.81
C THR A 19 19.63 15.69 -15.24
N ALA A 20 19.38 15.99 -16.51
CA ALA A 20 18.08 15.80 -17.11
C ALA A 20 18.00 14.37 -17.66
N SER A 21 17.22 13.49 -17.03
CA SER A 21 16.78 12.27 -17.69
C SER A 21 15.47 12.57 -18.41
N GLU A 22 15.47 12.48 -19.74
CA GLU A 22 14.21 12.23 -20.43
C GLU A 22 13.67 10.93 -19.85
N ARG A 23 12.53 11.00 -19.17
CA ARG A 23 11.76 9.81 -18.81
C ARG A 23 11.21 9.25 -20.11
N ALA A 24 12.10 8.63 -20.87
CA ALA A 24 11.78 7.83 -22.02
C ALA A 24 10.65 6.88 -21.63
N VAL A 25 9.78 6.59 -22.60
CA VAL A 25 8.72 5.59 -22.47
C VAL A 25 9.33 4.37 -21.80
N LEU A 26 8.97 4.14 -20.54
CA LEU A 26 9.53 3.01 -19.80
C LEU A 26 9.17 1.74 -20.58
N PRO A 27 10.10 0.77 -20.68
CA PRO A 27 9.84 -0.48 -21.36
C PRO A 27 8.61 -1.17 -20.76
N GLN A 28 7.82 -1.81 -21.63
CA GLN A 28 6.65 -2.57 -21.19
C GLN A 28 7.12 -3.79 -20.39
N ILE A 29 6.50 -4.01 -19.24
CA ILE A 29 6.73 -5.17 -18.36
C ILE A 29 5.37 -5.83 -18.06
N PRO A 30 5.34 -7.15 -17.84
CA PRO A 30 4.09 -7.90 -17.69
C PRO A 30 3.40 -7.67 -16.32
N VAL A 31 4.00 -6.90 -15.42
CA VAL A 31 3.49 -6.56 -14.09
C VAL A 31 3.27 -5.06 -13.95
N LYS A 32 2.19 -4.66 -13.28
CA LYS A 32 1.90 -3.25 -13.01
C LYS A 32 2.76 -2.76 -11.83
N ILE A 33 3.46 -1.64 -11.98
CA ILE A 33 4.13 -0.98 -10.85
C ILE A 33 3.23 0.10 -10.28
N ALA A 34 2.78 -0.09 -9.04
CA ALA A 34 1.98 0.84 -8.28
C ALA A 34 2.81 1.44 -7.12
N MET A 35 2.21 2.37 -6.38
CA MET A 35 2.88 3.06 -5.28
C MET A 35 2.25 2.80 -3.91
N ASN A 36 3.11 2.79 -2.89
CA ASN A 36 2.74 2.92 -1.48
C ASN A 36 2.75 4.40 -1.12
N ILE A 37 1.60 4.95 -0.75
CA ILE A 37 1.44 6.37 -0.42
C ILE A 37 0.84 6.48 0.99
N GLY A 38 1.52 7.19 1.89
CA GLY A 38 0.96 7.55 3.20
C GLY A 38 0.66 9.04 3.30
N ASN A 39 1.59 9.87 2.84
CA ASN A 39 1.53 11.31 2.96
C ASN A 39 0.74 11.95 1.79
N PRO A 40 -0.41 12.60 2.04
CA PRO A 40 -1.19 13.27 0.98
C PRO A 40 -0.50 14.48 0.37
N GLN A 41 0.32 15.22 1.14
CA GLN A 41 1.04 16.41 0.64
C GLN A 41 2.02 16.09 -0.48
N LEU A 42 2.59 14.88 -0.51
CA LEU A 42 3.53 14.45 -1.54
C LEU A 42 2.86 13.79 -2.75
N ALA A 43 1.55 13.51 -2.70
CA ALA A 43 0.83 12.70 -3.68
C ALA A 43 0.94 13.25 -5.12
N PHE A 44 0.74 14.56 -5.32
CA PHE A 44 0.83 15.18 -6.65
C PHE A 44 2.24 15.14 -7.24
N GLY A 45 3.28 15.19 -6.40
CA GLY A 45 4.66 15.04 -6.83
C GLY A 45 4.96 13.61 -7.27
N PHE A 46 4.54 12.63 -6.47
CA PHE A 46 4.71 11.21 -6.79
C PHE A 46 3.92 10.77 -8.03
N ALA A 47 2.73 11.34 -8.24
CA ALA A 47 1.92 11.05 -9.43
C ALA A 47 2.62 11.38 -10.76
N GLN A 48 3.65 12.23 -10.74
CA GLN A 48 4.45 12.57 -11.94
C GLN A 48 5.37 11.43 -12.40
N LEU A 49 5.66 10.46 -11.53
CA LEU A 49 6.44 9.27 -11.90
C LEU A 49 5.56 8.28 -12.67
N PRO A 50 6.09 7.53 -13.65
CA PRO A 50 5.35 6.45 -14.28
C PRO A 50 4.86 5.43 -13.25
N ASN A 51 3.55 5.17 -13.25
CA ASN A 51 2.89 4.28 -12.29
C ASN A 51 1.56 3.76 -12.84
N ALA A 52 1.04 2.71 -12.23
CA ALA A 52 -0.27 2.13 -12.49
C ALA A 52 -1.33 2.53 -11.44
N GLY A 53 -1.06 3.52 -10.59
CA GLY A 53 -1.90 3.95 -9.47
C GLY A 53 -1.24 3.72 -8.11
N VAL A 54 -2.08 3.60 -7.08
CA VAL A 54 -1.65 3.40 -5.69
C VAL A 54 -2.14 2.03 -5.22
N GLY A 55 -1.22 1.11 -4.95
CA GLY A 55 -1.54 -0.23 -4.48
C GLY A 55 -1.73 -0.31 -2.96
N LEU A 56 -1.28 0.72 -2.23
CA LEU A 56 -1.50 0.89 -0.81
C LEU A 56 -1.49 2.38 -0.43
N ALA A 57 -2.68 2.94 -0.19
CA ALA A 57 -2.84 4.22 0.49
C ALA A 57 -3.08 3.97 1.98
N ARG A 58 -2.20 4.47 2.84
CA ARG A 58 -2.23 4.26 4.30
C ARG A 58 -2.95 5.40 5.03
N LEU A 59 -4.00 5.09 5.78
CA LEU A 59 -4.73 6.10 6.57
C LEU A 59 -3.97 6.55 7.82
N GLU A 60 -3.02 5.76 8.31
CA GLU A 60 -2.32 6.02 9.57
C GLU A 60 -1.59 7.37 9.58
N PHE A 61 -1.04 7.80 8.43
CA PHE A 61 -0.40 9.11 8.32
C PHE A 61 -1.40 10.25 8.50
N ILE A 62 -2.58 10.14 7.89
CA ILE A 62 -3.65 11.13 8.03
C ILE A 62 -4.12 11.18 9.49
N ILE A 63 -4.35 10.01 10.11
CA ILE A 63 -4.83 9.95 11.48
C ILE A 63 -3.77 10.46 12.47
N ASN A 64 -2.49 10.11 12.32
CA ASN A 64 -1.44 10.57 13.23
C ASN A 64 -1.12 12.06 13.06
N ASN A 65 -0.96 12.54 11.83
CA ASN A 65 -0.36 13.85 11.57
C ASN A 65 -1.39 14.95 11.34
N GLU A 66 -2.52 14.63 10.69
CA GLU A 66 -3.55 15.62 10.36
C GLU A 66 -4.68 15.67 11.40
N ILE A 67 -4.99 14.52 12.01
CA ILE A 67 -6.06 14.41 13.01
C ILE A 67 -5.48 14.47 14.43
N GLY A 68 -4.56 13.59 14.78
CA GLY A 68 -3.88 13.55 16.08
C GLY A 68 -4.76 13.23 17.30
N VAL A 69 -6.03 12.87 17.08
CA VAL A 69 -7.03 12.64 18.14
C VAL A 69 -7.65 11.26 17.99
N HIS A 70 -7.81 10.56 19.11
CA HIS A 70 -8.49 9.26 19.11
C HIS A 70 -9.96 9.41 18.67
N PRO A 71 -10.48 8.62 17.70
CA PRO A 71 -11.83 8.80 17.16
C PRO A 71 -12.92 8.74 18.23
N ARG A 72 -12.73 7.89 19.25
CA ARG A 72 -13.66 7.78 20.37
C ARG A 72 -13.69 9.05 21.25
N ALA A 73 -12.58 9.79 21.36
CA ALA A 73 -12.60 11.10 22.01
C ALA A 73 -13.45 12.09 21.21
N CYS A 74 -13.35 12.08 19.87
CA CYS A 74 -14.22 12.88 19.02
C CYS A 74 -15.69 12.50 19.19
N LEU A 75 -15.99 11.21 19.39
CA LEU A 75 -17.35 10.72 19.56
C LEU A 75 -17.98 11.06 20.92
N GLU A 76 -17.21 10.95 22.00
CA GLU A 76 -17.64 11.23 23.38
C GLU A 76 -17.71 12.73 23.70
N TRP A 77 -17.27 13.62 22.79
CA TRP A 77 -17.55 15.05 22.92
C TRP A 77 -19.08 15.31 22.83
N PRO A 78 -19.68 16.14 23.72
CA PRO A 78 -19.06 17.12 24.61
C PRO A 78 -18.77 16.65 26.06
N ASP A 79 -18.91 15.36 26.37
CA ASP A 79 -18.91 14.78 27.72
C ASP A 79 -17.51 14.41 28.25
N LEU A 80 -16.46 14.85 27.56
CA LEU A 80 -15.06 14.60 27.94
C LEU A 80 -14.64 15.38 29.20
N PRO A 81 -13.66 14.86 29.97
CA PRO A 81 -13.01 15.62 31.04
C PRO A 81 -12.45 16.96 30.54
N LYS A 82 -12.49 17.99 31.37
CA LYS A 82 -12.19 19.39 31.00
C LYS A 82 -10.92 19.56 30.17
N ASP A 83 -9.80 18.98 30.60
CA ASP A 83 -8.51 19.16 29.93
C ASP A 83 -8.46 18.43 28.57
N LEU A 84 -9.00 17.22 28.52
CA LEU A 84 -9.10 16.45 27.26
C LEU A 84 -10.05 17.14 26.29
N LYS A 85 -11.20 17.63 26.77
CA LYS A 85 -12.16 18.40 25.98
C LYS A 85 -11.49 19.61 25.32
N ALA A 86 -10.76 20.41 26.10
CA ALA A 86 -10.05 21.57 25.58
C ALA A 86 -8.97 21.20 24.55
N GLY A 87 -8.29 20.07 24.72
CA GLY A 87 -7.34 19.53 23.74
C GLY A 87 -8.03 19.13 22.43
N VAL A 88 -9.14 18.39 22.51
CA VAL A 88 -9.93 17.96 21.35
C VAL A 88 -10.53 19.17 20.61
N GLU A 89 -11.08 20.15 21.32
CA GLU A 89 -11.60 21.39 20.72
C GLU A 89 -10.51 22.23 20.05
N ARG A 90 -9.28 22.21 20.61
CA ARG A 90 -8.13 22.86 19.97
C ARG A 90 -7.73 22.18 18.67
N ALA A 91 -7.70 20.85 18.64
CA ALA A 91 -7.39 20.07 17.44
C ALA A 91 -8.47 20.25 16.37
N ALA A 92 -9.75 20.22 16.76
CA ALA A 92 -10.90 20.36 15.87
C ALA A 92 -11.20 21.82 15.44
N ARG A 93 -10.32 22.77 15.75
CA ARG A 93 -10.55 24.20 15.44
C ARG A 93 -10.73 24.40 13.93
N GLY A 94 -11.76 25.16 13.56
CA GLY A 94 -12.09 25.44 12.17
C GLY A 94 -13.10 24.45 11.56
N TYR A 95 -13.47 23.41 12.31
CA TYR A 95 -14.54 22.48 11.95
C TYR A 95 -15.76 22.69 12.87
N ALA A 96 -16.93 22.22 12.43
CA ALA A 96 -18.18 22.42 13.16
C ALA A 96 -18.18 21.75 14.54
N ASP A 97 -17.59 20.55 14.63
CA ASP A 97 -17.49 19.74 15.84
C ASP A 97 -16.38 18.68 15.68
N PRO A 98 -15.92 18.02 16.75
CA PRO A 98 -14.85 17.02 16.69
C PRO A 98 -15.16 15.78 15.81
N LYS A 99 -16.42 15.36 15.69
CA LYS A 99 -16.80 14.24 14.81
C LYS A 99 -16.66 14.64 13.35
N SER A 100 -17.15 15.84 13.02
CA SER A 100 -16.98 16.45 11.70
C SER A 100 -15.50 16.68 11.38
N PHE A 101 -14.69 17.18 12.32
CA PHE A 101 -13.24 17.31 12.16
C PHE A 101 -12.58 15.99 11.72
N PHE A 102 -12.81 14.91 12.47
CA PHE A 102 -12.22 13.60 12.16
C PHE A 102 -12.60 13.13 10.75
N ARG A 103 -13.90 13.20 10.42
CA ARG A 103 -14.42 12.78 9.11
C ARG A 103 -13.86 13.63 7.98
N GLU A 104 -13.93 14.96 8.10
CA GLU A 104 -13.52 15.87 7.02
C GLU A 104 -12.01 15.83 6.78
N LYS A 105 -11.18 15.70 7.83
CA LYS A 105 -9.73 15.49 7.64
C LYS A 105 -9.40 14.20 6.91
N MET A 106 -10.14 13.12 7.21
CA MET A 106 -9.99 11.88 6.46
C MET A 106 -10.42 12.03 5.00
N VAL A 107 -11.52 12.73 4.74
CA VAL A 107 -11.97 13.05 3.38
C VAL A 107 -10.91 13.85 2.64
N GLU A 108 -10.38 14.93 3.23
CA GLU A 108 -9.32 15.77 2.66
C GLU A 108 -8.09 14.94 2.27
N GLY A 109 -7.57 14.13 3.19
CA GLY A 109 -6.37 13.32 2.95
C GLY A 109 -6.57 12.27 1.86
N VAL A 110 -7.65 11.48 1.93
CA VAL A 110 -7.94 10.43 0.96
C VAL A 110 -8.27 11.02 -0.41
N ALA A 111 -9.09 12.08 -0.47
CA ALA A 111 -9.45 12.74 -1.71
C ALA A 111 -8.22 13.35 -2.41
N THR A 112 -7.27 13.90 -1.65
CA THR A 112 -6.02 14.44 -2.21
C THR A 112 -5.22 13.35 -2.92
N ILE A 113 -5.04 12.18 -2.29
CA ILE A 113 -4.35 11.04 -2.91
C ILE A 113 -5.14 10.54 -4.13
N ALA A 114 -6.44 10.32 -4.00
CA ALA A 114 -7.28 9.83 -5.09
C ALA A 114 -7.29 10.76 -6.30
N ALA A 115 -7.34 12.08 -6.09
CA ALA A 115 -7.31 13.09 -7.13
C ALA A 115 -5.94 13.16 -7.84
N ALA A 116 -4.84 13.04 -7.09
CA ALA A 116 -3.49 13.05 -7.65
C ALA A 116 -3.25 11.92 -8.66
N PHE A 117 -3.86 10.75 -8.43
CA PHE A 117 -3.68 9.58 -9.28
C PHE A 117 -4.84 9.34 -10.25
N TRP A 118 -5.84 10.23 -10.31
CA TRP A 118 -7.00 10.06 -11.19
C TRP A 118 -6.61 9.89 -12.68
N PRO A 119 -7.22 8.97 -13.44
CA PRO A 119 -8.27 8.00 -13.06
C PRO A 119 -7.73 6.62 -12.62
N LYS A 120 -6.44 6.50 -12.32
CA LYS A 120 -5.82 5.22 -11.93
C LYS A 120 -6.33 4.76 -10.56
N PRO A 121 -6.42 3.44 -10.31
CA PRO A 121 -6.93 2.91 -9.05
C PRO A 121 -6.07 3.35 -7.86
N VAL A 122 -6.75 3.62 -6.75
CA VAL A 122 -6.16 3.97 -5.45
C VAL A 122 -6.76 3.06 -4.39
N ILE A 123 -5.99 2.06 -3.97
CA ILE A 123 -6.42 1.08 -2.97
C ILE A 123 -6.15 1.65 -1.57
N VAL A 124 -7.19 2.11 -0.89
CA VAL A 124 -7.11 2.69 0.46
C VAL A 124 -7.26 1.58 1.49
N ARG A 125 -6.20 1.36 2.28
CA ARG A 125 -6.26 0.45 3.42
C ARG A 125 -6.99 1.12 4.57
N LEU A 126 -8.03 0.45 5.06
CA LEU A 126 -8.74 0.86 6.27
C LEU A 126 -7.77 0.89 7.48
N SER A 127 -8.10 1.65 8.52
CA SER A 127 -7.18 1.92 9.63
C SER A 127 -6.68 0.65 10.33
N ASP A 128 -5.38 0.38 10.22
CA ASP A 128 -4.72 -0.83 10.72
C ASP A 128 -3.85 -0.57 11.95
N PHE A 129 -4.13 0.49 12.70
CA PHE A 129 -3.37 0.80 13.91
C PHE A 129 -3.48 -0.32 14.94
N LYS A 130 -2.35 -0.61 15.57
CA LYS A 130 -2.28 -1.38 16.81
C LYS A 130 -2.78 -0.53 17.98
N SER A 131 -3.22 -1.17 19.05
CA SER A 131 -3.73 -0.46 20.24
C SER A 131 -2.70 0.50 20.84
N ASN A 132 -1.42 0.13 20.84
CA ASN A 132 -0.32 0.98 21.30
C ASN A 132 -0.08 2.22 20.42
N GLU A 133 -0.50 2.22 19.16
CA GLU A 133 -0.44 3.38 18.27
C GLU A 133 -1.63 4.30 18.50
N TYR A 134 -2.85 3.76 18.59
CA TYR A 134 -4.02 4.53 19.00
C TYR A 134 -3.85 5.16 20.39
N ARG A 135 -3.18 4.47 21.32
CA ARG A 135 -2.90 4.95 22.69
C ARG A 135 -2.10 6.24 22.70
N LYS A 136 -1.24 6.46 21.70
CA LYS A 136 -0.40 7.66 21.56
C LYS A 136 -1.16 8.89 21.05
N LEU A 137 -2.37 8.72 20.50
CA LEU A 137 -3.20 9.85 20.08
C LEU A 137 -3.74 10.61 21.29
N LEU A 138 -4.14 11.88 21.09
CA LEU A 138 -4.81 12.64 22.14
C LEU A 138 -6.08 11.91 22.61
N GLY A 139 -6.11 11.57 23.90
CA GLY A 139 -7.19 10.81 24.53
C GLY A 139 -7.11 9.29 24.37
N GLY A 140 -6.08 8.76 23.70
CA GLY A 140 -5.93 7.32 23.42
C GLY A 140 -5.80 6.45 24.66
N GLU A 141 -5.01 6.87 25.66
CA GLU A 141 -4.81 6.13 26.92
C GLU A 141 -6.09 5.73 27.67
N ARG A 142 -7.17 6.49 27.46
CA ARG A 142 -8.49 6.23 28.06
C ARG A 142 -9.21 5.05 27.45
N TYR A 143 -8.94 4.76 26.17
CA TYR A 143 -9.71 3.79 25.37
C TYR A 143 -8.91 2.54 25.02
N GLU A 144 -7.58 2.67 24.96
CA GLU A 144 -6.71 1.63 24.46
C GLU A 144 -6.04 0.87 25.60
N PRO A 145 -6.32 -0.45 25.75
CA PRO A 145 -5.63 -1.26 26.74
C PRO A 145 -4.15 -1.44 26.38
N GLU A 146 -3.35 -1.78 27.38
CA GLU A 146 -1.99 -2.27 27.14
C GLU A 146 -2.06 -3.75 26.78
N GLU A 147 -1.41 -4.12 25.67
CA GLU A 147 -1.34 -5.47 25.18
C GLU A 147 0.11 -5.93 25.19
N GLU A 148 0.35 -7.15 25.68
CA GLU A 148 1.69 -7.75 25.70
C GLU A 148 2.27 -7.91 24.28
N ASN A 149 1.41 -8.20 23.29
CA ASN A 149 1.81 -8.40 21.89
C ASN A 149 0.92 -7.58 20.95
N PRO A 150 1.16 -6.26 20.81
CA PRO A 150 0.31 -5.38 19.99
C PRO A 150 0.21 -5.79 18.52
N MET A 151 1.22 -6.50 17.99
CA MET A 151 1.21 -7.04 16.63
C MET A 151 0.05 -8.04 16.39
N LEU A 152 -0.28 -8.84 17.41
CA LEU A 152 -1.34 -9.85 17.40
C LEU A 152 -2.64 -9.37 18.06
N GLY A 153 -2.64 -8.13 18.54
CA GLY A 153 -3.65 -7.56 19.43
C GLY A 153 -4.90 -7.03 18.72
N PHE A 154 -5.60 -6.13 19.39
CA PHE A 154 -6.86 -5.56 18.96
C PHE A 154 -6.71 -4.58 17.78
N ARG A 155 -6.79 -5.08 16.55
CA ARG A 155 -6.61 -4.32 15.29
C ARG A 155 -7.36 -4.92 14.09
N GLY A 156 -7.38 -4.19 12.98
CA GLY A 156 -7.99 -4.57 11.71
C GLY A 156 -9.46 -5.01 11.84
N ALA A 157 -9.86 -6.04 11.09
CA ALA A 157 -11.25 -6.48 11.02
C ALA A 157 -11.92 -6.71 12.38
N SER A 158 -11.21 -7.35 13.32
CA SER A 158 -11.70 -7.61 14.68
C SER A 158 -12.07 -6.32 15.43
N ARG A 159 -11.28 -5.26 15.25
CA ARG A 159 -11.52 -3.94 15.85
C ARG A 159 -12.75 -3.26 15.25
N TYR A 160 -12.94 -3.33 13.93
CA TYR A 160 -14.10 -2.72 13.27
C TYR A 160 -15.43 -3.31 13.75
N LEU A 161 -15.42 -4.61 14.06
CA LEU A 161 -16.60 -5.37 14.47
C LEU A 161 -16.92 -5.24 15.96
N ALA A 162 -15.96 -4.81 16.78
CA ALA A 162 -16.15 -4.68 18.22
C ALA A 162 -17.17 -3.57 18.54
N ALA A 163 -18.12 -3.88 19.43
CA ALA A 163 -19.19 -2.95 19.80
C ALA A 163 -18.65 -1.59 20.28
N ASP A 164 -17.57 -1.61 21.07
CA ASP A 164 -16.97 -0.42 21.67
C ASP A 164 -16.19 0.46 20.68
N PHE A 165 -15.91 -0.05 19.46
CA PHE A 165 -15.18 0.68 18.42
C PHE A 165 -15.98 0.85 17.14
N ARG A 166 -17.11 0.14 16.96
CA ARG A 166 -17.93 0.20 15.73
C ARG A 166 -18.26 1.63 15.31
N ALA A 167 -18.68 2.49 16.24
CA ALA A 167 -18.99 3.89 15.93
C ALA A 167 -17.78 4.69 15.41
N CYS A 168 -16.55 4.35 15.84
CA CYS A 168 -15.33 4.93 15.30
C CYS A 168 -15.11 4.51 13.84
N PHE A 169 -15.32 3.23 13.53
CA PHE A 169 -15.22 2.70 12.17
C PHE A 169 -16.30 3.28 11.24
N GLU A 170 -17.50 3.55 11.75
CA GLU A 170 -18.57 4.20 10.98
C GLU A 170 -18.21 5.64 10.57
N LEU A 171 -17.39 6.37 11.35
CA LEU A 171 -16.84 7.67 10.94
C LEU A 171 -15.92 7.53 9.72
N GLU A 172 -15.05 6.51 9.72
CA GLU A 172 -14.16 6.20 8.60
C GLU A 172 -14.94 5.78 7.35
N CYS A 173 -15.96 4.94 7.51
CA CYS A 173 -16.86 4.58 6.41
C CYS A 173 -17.59 5.81 5.84
N ALA A 174 -18.07 6.71 6.69
CA ALA A 174 -18.74 7.93 6.24
C ALA A 174 -17.79 8.85 5.43
N ALA A 175 -16.52 8.96 5.84
CA ALA A 175 -15.51 9.70 5.10
C ALA A 175 -15.26 9.08 3.71
N LEU A 176 -15.01 7.77 3.65
CA LEU A 176 -14.72 7.07 2.40
C LEU A 176 -15.92 7.06 1.44
N ARG A 177 -17.13 6.94 1.98
CA ARG A 177 -18.37 7.08 1.19
C ARG A 177 -18.49 8.47 0.59
N LYS A 178 -18.20 9.52 1.36
CA LYS A 178 -18.22 10.91 0.86
C LYS A 178 -17.20 11.11 -0.26
N VAL A 179 -15.96 10.63 -0.09
CA VAL A 179 -14.91 10.71 -1.13
C VAL A 179 -15.39 10.09 -2.45
N ARG A 180 -15.97 8.90 -2.40
CA ARG A 180 -16.41 8.20 -3.62
C ARG A 180 -17.69 8.78 -4.21
N ASN A 181 -18.72 8.91 -3.38
CA ASN A 181 -20.10 9.07 -3.85
C ASN A 181 -20.53 10.55 -3.92
N GLU A 182 -19.89 11.44 -3.16
CA GLU A 182 -20.18 12.89 -3.20
C GLU A 182 -19.11 13.65 -4.00
N LEU A 183 -17.82 13.35 -3.80
CA LEU A 183 -16.73 13.99 -4.55
C LEU A 183 -16.46 13.32 -5.92
N GLY A 184 -17.06 12.15 -6.18
CA GLY A 184 -16.95 11.46 -7.47
C GLY A 184 -15.61 10.73 -7.71
N LEU A 185 -14.79 10.53 -6.68
CA LEU A 185 -13.49 9.86 -6.77
C LEU A 185 -13.66 8.34 -6.76
N THR A 186 -14.32 7.81 -7.80
CA THR A 186 -14.67 6.39 -7.92
C THR A 186 -13.48 5.46 -8.15
N ASN A 187 -12.29 6.01 -8.41
CA ASN A 187 -11.03 5.26 -8.49
C ASN A 187 -10.53 4.76 -7.12
N VAL A 188 -11.16 5.18 -6.03
CA VAL A 188 -10.90 4.64 -4.69
C VAL A 188 -11.50 3.24 -4.54
N GLU A 189 -10.62 2.28 -4.28
CA GLU A 189 -10.94 0.92 -3.81
C GLU A 189 -10.64 0.83 -2.32
N LEU A 190 -11.29 -0.11 -1.60
CA LEU A 190 -11.07 -0.28 -0.16
C LEU A 190 -10.38 -1.59 0.12
N MET A 191 -9.37 -1.55 0.99
CA MET A 191 -8.66 -2.73 1.46
C MET A 191 -8.89 -2.97 2.94
N VAL A 192 -9.40 -4.16 3.29
CA VAL A 192 -9.61 -4.58 4.67
C VAL A 192 -8.35 -5.30 5.19
N PRO A 193 -7.66 -4.77 6.21
CA PRO A 193 -6.50 -5.41 6.83
C PRO A 193 -6.90 -6.38 7.95
N PHE A 194 -5.94 -7.25 8.28
CA PHE A 194 -5.92 -8.12 9.45
C PHE A 194 -7.18 -8.98 9.64
N VAL A 195 -7.70 -9.51 8.54
CA VAL A 195 -8.88 -10.40 8.54
C VAL A 195 -8.43 -11.81 8.94
N ARG A 196 -8.78 -12.26 10.14
CA ARG A 196 -8.29 -13.52 10.71
C ARG A 196 -9.09 -14.73 10.27
N THR A 197 -10.41 -14.56 10.15
CA THR A 197 -11.37 -15.66 9.92
C THR A 197 -12.38 -15.32 8.84
N LEU A 198 -13.03 -16.34 8.27
CA LEU A 198 -14.10 -16.18 7.29
C LEU A 198 -15.32 -15.46 7.88
N ASP A 199 -15.58 -15.61 9.18
CA ASP A 199 -16.66 -14.91 9.86
C ASP A 199 -16.36 -13.42 10.01
N GLU A 200 -15.11 -13.05 10.28
CA GLU A 200 -14.67 -11.65 10.24
C GLU A 200 -14.82 -11.08 8.81
N ALA A 201 -14.39 -11.82 7.79
CA ALA A 201 -14.53 -11.42 6.38
C ALA A 201 -16.00 -11.15 6.00
N ARG A 202 -16.89 -12.08 6.34
CA ARG A 202 -18.34 -11.93 6.10
C ARG A 202 -18.89 -10.72 6.84
N SER A 203 -18.53 -10.57 8.11
CA SER A 203 -19.08 -9.54 8.99
C SER A 203 -18.61 -8.14 8.61
N VAL A 204 -17.34 -7.96 8.24
CA VAL A 204 -16.81 -6.65 7.85
C VAL A 204 -17.36 -6.21 6.49
N VAL A 205 -17.51 -7.13 5.53
CA VAL A 205 -18.15 -6.81 4.23
C VAL A 205 -19.62 -6.42 4.43
N LYS A 206 -20.33 -7.11 5.34
CA LYS A 206 -21.69 -6.73 5.73
C LYS A 206 -21.72 -5.33 6.37
N LEU A 207 -20.83 -5.05 7.32
CA LEU A 207 -20.74 -3.76 8.01
C LEU A 207 -20.43 -2.61 7.04
N LEU A 208 -19.52 -2.81 6.09
CA LEU A 208 -19.24 -1.84 5.02
C LEU A 208 -20.51 -1.57 4.20
N ALA A 209 -21.23 -2.62 3.80
CA ALA A 209 -22.48 -2.47 3.05
C ALA A 209 -23.57 -1.73 3.85
N GLU A 210 -23.71 -2.00 5.15
CA GLU A 210 -24.62 -1.28 6.05
C GLU A 210 -24.28 0.22 6.13
N ASN A 211 -23.01 0.57 5.99
CA ASN A 211 -22.53 1.95 5.94
C ASN A 211 -22.55 2.57 4.53
N GLY A 212 -23.15 1.90 3.54
CA GLY A 212 -23.27 2.41 2.17
C GLY A 212 -22.04 2.17 1.29
N LEU A 213 -21.11 1.31 1.71
CA LEU A 213 -19.92 0.90 0.96
C LEU A 213 -20.06 -0.57 0.52
N LYS A 214 -21.07 -0.85 -0.31
CA LYS A 214 -21.36 -2.20 -0.79
C LYS A 214 -20.52 -2.57 -2.01
N ARG A 215 -19.85 -3.72 -1.97
CA ARG A 215 -19.11 -4.30 -3.11
C ARG A 215 -19.96 -4.32 -4.39
N GLY A 216 -19.39 -3.84 -5.50
CA GLY A 216 -20.02 -3.74 -6.81
C GLY A 216 -20.98 -2.56 -7.00
N GLN A 217 -21.43 -1.92 -5.92
CA GLN A 217 -22.24 -0.70 -6.01
C GLN A 217 -21.36 0.49 -6.36
N ASP A 218 -21.77 1.29 -7.34
CA ASP A 218 -21.01 2.44 -7.86
C ASP A 218 -19.56 2.07 -8.24
N GLY A 219 -19.35 0.83 -8.71
CA GLY A 219 -18.03 0.31 -9.08
C GLY A 219 -17.09 0.05 -7.91
N LEU A 220 -17.56 0.04 -6.65
CA LEU A 220 -16.72 -0.19 -5.49
C LEU A 220 -16.13 -1.61 -5.51
N ARG A 221 -14.80 -1.67 -5.48
CA ARG A 221 -14.04 -2.91 -5.28
C ARG A 221 -13.57 -3.02 -3.84
N LEU A 222 -13.69 -4.21 -3.27
CA LEU A 222 -13.17 -4.54 -1.94
C LEU A 222 -12.00 -5.51 -2.07
N VAL A 223 -10.82 -5.10 -1.65
CA VAL A 223 -9.60 -5.90 -1.59
C VAL A 223 -9.39 -6.38 -0.15
N MET A 224 -8.81 -7.55 0.04
CA MET A 224 -8.35 -7.99 1.36
C MET A 224 -6.83 -7.92 1.42
N MET A 225 -6.30 -7.46 2.55
CA MET A 225 -4.88 -7.62 2.80
C MET A 225 -4.59 -9.09 3.17
N CYS A 226 -3.85 -9.80 2.33
CA CYS A 226 -3.47 -11.19 2.57
C CYS A 226 -2.15 -11.22 3.35
N GLU A 227 -2.26 -11.22 4.68
CA GLU A 227 -1.12 -11.00 5.57
C GLU A 227 -1.07 -11.97 6.76
N LEU A 228 -2.05 -12.87 6.91
CA LEU A 228 -2.02 -13.95 7.88
C LEU A 228 -1.86 -15.31 7.16
N PRO A 229 -1.19 -16.31 7.77
CA PRO A 229 -1.11 -17.65 7.19
C PRO A 229 -2.48 -18.28 6.90
N SER A 230 -3.49 -18.01 7.74
CA SER A 230 -4.88 -18.44 7.50
C SER A 230 -5.43 -17.92 6.17
N ASN A 231 -5.02 -16.71 5.75
CA ASN A 231 -5.48 -16.07 4.51
C ASN A 231 -4.93 -16.82 3.30
N ALA A 232 -3.67 -17.26 3.35
CA ALA A 232 -3.07 -18.06 2.29
C ALA A 232 -3.65 -19.49 2.25
N ILE A 233 -3.83 -20.13 3.41
CA ILE A 233 -4.35 -21.49 3.52
C ILE A 233 -5.80 -21.58 3.03
N LEU A 234 -6.64 -20.59 3.35
CA LEU A 234 -8.05 -20.52 2.99
C LEU A 234 -8.33 -19.47 1.90
N ALA A 235 -7.34 -19.22 1.03
CA ALA A 235 -7.38 -18.14 0.05
C ALA A 235 -8.62 -18.17 -0.85
N GLU A 236 -9.01 -19.36 -1.33
CA GLU A 236 -10.18 -19.49 -2.21
C GLU A 236 -11.48 -19.09 -1.50
N GLN A 237 -11.63 -19.43 -0.22
CA GLN A 237 -12.80 -19.14 0.60
C GLN A 237 -12.86 -17.66 0.99
N PHE A 238 -11.72 -17.06 1.36
CA PHE A 238 -11.66 -15.62 1.60
C PHE A 238 -12.01 -14.82 0.36
N LEU A 239 -11.54 -15.26 -0.82
CA LEU A 239 -11.85 -14.59 -2.08
C LEU A 239 -13.34 -14.51 -2.37
N GLU A 240 -14.22 -15.39 -1.86
CA GLU A 240 -15.67 -15.23 -2.03
C GLU A 240 -16.19 -13.85 -1.60
N PHE A 241 -15.56 -13.25 -0.58
CA PHE A 241 -15.94 -11.96 0.02
C PHE A 241 -15.26 -10.74 -0.61
N PHE A 242 -14.18 -10.92 -1.38
CA PHE A 242 -13.35 -9.84 -1.92
C PHE A 242 -13.12 -9.95 -3.44
N ASP A 243 -12.73 -8.84 -4.07
CA ASP A 243 -12.43 -8.71 -5.50
C ASP A 243 -10.95 -8.99 -5.83
N GLY A 244 -10.17 -9.35 -4.82
CA GLY A 244 -8.77 -9.70 -4.91
C GLY A 244 -8.02 -9.47 -3.61
N PHE A 245 -6.71 -9.68 -3.66
CA PHE A 245 -5.79 -9.53 -2.54
C PHE A 245 -4.71 -8.48 -2.79
N SER A 246 -4.29 -7.82 -1.73
CA SER A 246 -2.96 -7.19 -1.66
C SER A 246 -2.18 -7.92 -0.58
N ILE A 247 -1.09 -8.57 -0.94
CA ILE A 247 -0.29 -9.33 0.00
C ILE A 247 0.51 -8.36 0.87
N GLY A 248 0.30 -8.43 2.18
CA GLY A 248 1.12 -7.76 3.19
C GLY A 248 2.28 -8.66 3.59
N SER A 249 3.34 -8.68 2.77
CA SER A 249 4.45 -9.63 2.95
C SER A 249 5.18 -9.48 4.27
N ASN A 250 5.19 -8.27 4.83
CA ASN A 250 5.79 -8.00 6.13
C ASN A 250 5.12 -8.79 7.28
N ASP A 251 3.81 -8.63 7.46
CA ASP A 251 3.08 -9.32 8.50
C ASP A 251 2.96 -10.82 8.19
N LEU A 252 2.83 -11.19 6.90
CA LEU A 252 2.84 -12.60 6.50
C LEU A 252 4.15 -13.30 6.87
N THR A 253 5.29 -12.65 6.67
CA THR A 253 6.61 -13.18 7.03
C THR A 253 6.74 -13.33 8.55
N GLN A 254 6.41 -12.28 9.31
CA GLN A 254 6.44 -12.32 10.78
C GLN A 254 5.59 -13.46 11.33
N LEU A 255 4.36 -13.64 10.84
CA LEU A 255 3.44 -14.68 11.32
C LEU A 255 3.78 -16.08 10.83
N THR A 256 4.34 -16.22 9.63
CA THR A 256 4.76 -17.52 9.09
C THR A 256 6.00 -18.03 9.81
N LEU A 257 6.94 -17.15 10.13
CA LEU A 257 8.21 -17.50 10.77
C LEU A 257 8.18 -17.39 12.30
N GLY A 258 7.13 -16.78 12.88
CA GLY A 258 7.01 -16.56 14.32
C GLY A 258 8.00 -15.54 14.86
N LEU A 259 8.20 -14.44 14.14
CA LEU A 259 9.20 -13.41 14.43
C LEU A 259 8.55 -12.04 14.60
N ASP A 260 9.11 -11.24 15.51
CA ASP A 260 8.88 -9.80 15.55
C ASP A 260 10.11 -9.12 14.93
N ARG A 261 9.93 -8.41 13.82
CA ARG A 261 11.03 -7.75 13.12
C ARG A 261 11.61 -6.57 13.91
N ASP A 262 10.83 -6.00 14.83
CA ASP A 262 11.26 -4.89 15.68
C ASP A 262 12.13 -5.41 16.85
N SER A 263 12.13 -6.74 17.07
CA SER A 263 13.00 -7.40 18.05
C SER A 263 14.38 -7.69 17.45
N GLY A 264 15.37 -6.87 17.80
CA GLY A 264 16.76 -7.04 17.34
C GLY A 264 17.41 -8.39 17.68
N LEU A 265 16.81 -9.19 18.57
CA LEU A 265 17.28 -10.54 18.91
C LEU A 265 16.97 -11.58 17.83
N VAL A 266 15.87 -11.38 17.08
CA VAL A 266 15.37 -12.37 16.12
C VAL A 266 15.15 -11.80 14.72
N ALA A 267 15.24 -10.47 14.56
CA ALA A 267 15.08 -9.77 13.28
C ALA A 267 16.02 -10.26 12.17
N ALA A 268 17.18 -10.82 12.52
CA ALA A 268 18.11 -11.41 11.54
C ALA A 268 17.52 -12.60 10.78
N GLY A 269 16.48 -13.26 11.33
CA GLY A 269 15.76 -14.35 10.67
C GLY A 269 14.62 -13.88 9.75
N PHE A 270 14.35 -12.57 9.67
CA PHE A 270 13.30 -12.05 8.79
C PHE A 270 13.77 -12.05 7.33
N ASP A 271 13.16 -12.89 6.50
CA ASP A 271 13.34 -12.86 5.04
C ASP A 271 12.02 -13.18 4.34
N GLU A 272 11.52 -12.25 3.55
CA GLU A 272 10.28 -12.41 2.78
C GLU A 272 10.40 -13.46 1.66
N ARG A 273 11.63 -13.94 1.40
CA ARG A 273 11.96 -14.96 0.39
C ARG A 273 12.12 -16.35 0.97
N ASP A 274 11.97 -16.52 2.29
CA ASP A 274 11.98 -17.82 2.95
C ASP A 274 10.98 -18.76 2.28
N ASP A 275 11.33 -20.05 2.17
CA ASP A 275 10.52 -21.02 1.44
C ASP A 275 9.11 -21.20 2.04
N ALA A 276 8.97 -21.07 3.37
CA ALA A 276 7.67 -21.10 4.01
C ALA A 276 6.82 -19.89 3.62
N VAL A 277 7.44 -18.70 3.53
CA VAL A 277 6.76 -17.47 3.10
C VAL A 277 6.38 -17.56 1.62
N LYS A 278 7.30 -17.99 0.76
CA LYS A 278 7.01 -18.21 -0.67
C LYS A 278 5.88 -19.19 -0.89
N ALA A 279 5.78 -20.26 -0.11
CA ALA A 279 4.65 -21.18 -0.17
C ALA A 279 3.32 -20.47 0.14
N MET A 280 3.27 -19.60 1.16
CA MET A 280 2.08 -18.80 1.47
C MET A 280 1.74 -17.81 0.34
N LEU A 281 2.74 -17.14 -0.23
CA LEU A 281 2.58 -16.24 -1.37
C LEU A 281 2.03 -16.98 -2.60
N GLU A 282 2.60 -18.13 -2.94
CA GLU A 282 2.15 -18.96 -4.06
C GLU A 282 0.69 -19.38 -3.89
N MET A 283 0.30 -19.84 -2.70
CA MET A 283 -1.08 -20.23 -2.42
C MET A 283 -2.07 -19.08 -2.68
N ALA A 284 -1.75 -17.89 -2.17
CA ALA A 284 -2.58 -16.70 -2.37
C ALA A 284 -2.66 -16.26 -3.84
N ILE A 285 -1.51 -16.18 -4.53
CA ILE A 285 -1.42 -15.79 -5.94
C ILE A 285 -2.20 -16.77 -6.82
N ARG A 286 -1.97 -18.08 -6.63
CA ARG A 286 -2.65 -19.13 -7.39
C ARG A 286 -4.16 -19.07 -7.20
N ALA A 287 -4.65 -18.87 -5.99
CA ALA A 287 -6.08 -18.76 -5.71
C ALA A 287 -6.72 -17.56 -6.42
N CYS A 288 -6.08 -16.38 -6.36
CA CYS A 288 -6.54 -15.19 -7.08
C CYS A 288 -6.57 -15.42 -8.60
N ARG A 289 -5.47 -15.94 -9.17
CA ARG A 289 -5.36 -16.20 -10.61
C ARG A 289 -6.39 -17.21 -11.09
N LYS A 290 -6.61 -18.30 -10.34
CA LYS A 290 -7.63 -19.32 -10.63
C LYS A 290 -9.04 -18.73 -10.71
N GLN A 291 -9.34 -17.71 -9.90
CA GLN A 291 -10.63 -17.02 -9.89
C GLN A 291 -10.68 -15.76 -10.77
N GLY A 292 -9.59 -15.41 -11.46
CA GLY A 292 -9.51 -14.17 -12.24
C GLY A 292 -9.62 -12.90 -11.39
N LYS A 293 -9.18 -12.95 -10.14
CA LYS A 293 -9.24 -11.83 -9.18
C LYS A 293 -7.90 -11.14 -9.04
N TYR A 294 -7.95 -9.88 -8.63
CA TYR A 294 -6.76 -9.05 -8.45
C TYR A 294 -5.80 -9.70 -7.43
N VAL A 295 -4.50 -9.63 -7.70
CA VAL A 295 -3.48 -9.95 -6.71
C VAL A 295 -2.28 -9.02 -6.85
N GLY A 296 -2.11 -8.16 -5.85
CA GLY A 296 -0.94 -7.32 -5.69
C GLY A 296 -0.12 -7.74 -4.47
N ILE A 297 1.05 -7.14 -4.32
CA ILE A 297 1.88 -7.22 -3.11
C ILE A 297 2.32 -5.81 -2.74
N CYS A 298 2.32 -5.52 -1.44
CA CYS A 298 2.79 -4.26 -0.88
C CYS A 298 3.88 -4.54 0.14
N GLY A 299 4.96 -3.75 0.07
CA GLY A 299 6.16 -3.98 0.88
C GLY A 299 7.39 -3.38 0.22
N GLN A 300 8.55 -3.54 0.86
CA GLN A 300 9.84 -3.17 0.27
C GLN A 300 10.61 -4.36 -0.27
N GLY A 301 10.28 -5.61 0.11
CA GLY A 301 10.94 -6.81 -0.40
C GLY A 301 11.17 -6.83 -1.91
N PRO A 302 10.18 -6.52 -2.76
CA PRO A 302 10.41 -6.54 -4.21
C PRO A 302 11.40 -5.46 -4.69
N SER A 303 11.50 -4.31 -4.03
CA SER A 303 12.52 -3.30 -4.37
C SER A 303 13.89 -3.62 -3.77
N ASP A 304 13.93 -4.23 -2.58
CA ASP A 304 15.16 -4.57 -1.86
C ASP A 304 15.84 -5.82 -2.44
N HIS A 305 15.04 -6.72 -3.01
CA HIS A 305 15.46 -8.03 -3.51
C HIS A 305 14.99 -8.27 -4.95
N PRO A 306 15.84 -7.97 -5.96
CA PRO A 306 15.48 -8.15 -7.37
C PRO A 306 15.08 -9.57 -7.76
N ASP A 307 15.70 -10.59 -7.16
CA ASP A 307 15.35 -12.00 -7.33
C ASP A 307 13.93 -12.30 -6.85
N PHE A 308 13.49 -11.66 -5.78
CA PHE A 308 12.13 -11.80 -5.26
C PHE A 308 11.09 -11.15 -6.16
N ALA A 309 11.35 -9.93 -6.65
CA ALA A 309 10.47 -9.27 -7.61
C ALA A 309 10.30 -10.08 -8.91
N ARG A 310 11.39 -10.68 -9.40
CA ARG A 310 11.35 -11.60 -10.55
C ARG A 310 10.50 -12.82 -10.25
N TRP A 311 10.74 -13.48 -9.12
CA TRP A 311 9.95 -14.65 -8.72
C TRP A 311 8.45 -14.31 -8.63
N LEU A 312 8.07 -13.17 -8.05
CA LEU A 312 6.68 -12.71 -7.99
C LEU A 312 6.08 -12.48 -9.38
N MET A 313 6.86 -11.89 -10.30
CA MET A 313 6.45 -11.71 -11.70
C MET A 313 6.24 -13.06 -12.40
N GLU A 314 7.12 -14.04 -12.17
CA GLU A 314 6.98 -15.42 -12.69
C GLU A 314 5.77 -16.16 -12.11
N GLN A 315 5.46 -15.96 -10.82
CA GLN A 315 4.22 -16.45 -10.21
C GLN A 315 2.95 -15.79 -10.78
N GLY A 316 3.11 -14.71 -11.54
CA GLY A 316 2.02 -14.00 -12.19
C GLY A 316 1.27 -13.06 -11.26
N ILE A 317 1.98 -12.39 -10.34
CA ILE A 317 1.44 -11.26 -9.59
C ILE A 317 0.94 -10.18 -10.57
N GLU A 318 -0.17 -9.52 -10.25
CA GLU A 318 -0.72 -8.47 -11.12
C GLU A 318 -0.03 -7.12 -10.92
N SER A 319 0.34 -6.80 -9.67
CA SER A 319 1.01 -5.53 -9.35
C SER A 319 2.00 -5.61 -8.20
N LEU A 320 3.09 -4.84 -8.30
CA LEU A 320 4.02 -4.56 -7.22
C LEU A 320 3.82 -3.13 -6.73
N SER A 321 3.50 -2.94 -5.45
CA SER A 321 3.31 -1.61 -4.86
C SER A 321 4.55 -1.22 -4.05
N LEU A 322 5.29 -0.21 -4.55
CA LEU A 322 6.63 0.16 -4.08
C LEU A 322 6.66 1.57 -3.50
N ASN A 323 7.76 1.92 -2.82
CA ASN A 323 7.95 3.30 -2.42
C ASN A 323 8.31 4.16 -3.65
N PRO A 324 7.89 5.44 -3.71
CA PRO A 324 8.05 6.26 -4.92
C PRO A 324 9.49 6.39 -5.43
N ASP A 325 10.47 6.37 -4.53
CA ASP A 325 11.90 6.45 -4.83
C ASP A 325 12.47 5.19 -5.51
N THR A 326 11.84 4.02 -5.29
CA THR A 326 12.29 2.74 -5.87
C THR A 326 11.51 2.31 -7.11
N VAL A 327 10.48 3.06 -7.52
CA VAL A 327 9.62 2.71 -8.68
C VAL A 327 10.42 2.59 -9.97
N VAL A 328 11.22 3.60 -10.32
CA VAL A 328 11.91 3.65 -11.62
C VAL A 328 13.02 2.60 -11.71
N SER A 329 13.80 2.44 -10.63
CA SER A 329 14.89 1.45 -10.58
C SER A 329 14.35 0.02 -10.68
N THR A 330 13.29 -0.31 -9.93
CA THR A 330 12.67 -1.63 -9.96
C THR A 330 12.03 -1.92 -11.32
N TRP A 331 11.39 -0.93 -11.93
CA TRP A 331 10.80 -1.07 -13.27
C TRP A 331 11.87 -1.42 -14.32
N LEU A 332 12.95 -0.64 -14.37
CA LEU A 332 14.03 -0.85 -15.34
C LEU A 332 14.74 -2.20 -15.13
N MET A 333 14.91 -2.62 -13.87
CA MET A 333 15.45 -3.93 -13.53
C MET A 333 14.58 -5.06 -14.09
N LEU A 334 13.27 -5.04 -13.82
CA LEU A 334 12.35 -6.07 -14.33
C LEU A 334 12.26 -6.07 -15.86
N ALA A 335 12.43 -4.92 -16.50
CA ALA A 335 12.38 -4.79 -17.94
C ALA A 335 13.63 -5.32 -18.65
N GLY A 336 14.82 -5.07 -18.09
CA GLY A 336 16.08 -5.59 -18.62
C GLY A 336 16.08 -7.11 -18.72
N ASP A 337 15.40 -7.77 -17.78
CA ASP A 337 15.25 -9.22 -17.75
C ASP A 337 14.10 -9.72 -18.65
N ALA A 338 13.02 -8.95 -18.78
CA ALA A 338 11.91 -9.29 -19.69
C ALA A 338 12.36 -9.36 -21.16
N ALA A 339 13.36 -8.57 -21.57
CA ALA A 339 13.98 -8.66 -22.88
C ALA A 339 14.72 -9.99 -23.13
N GLY A 340 15.02 -10.76 -22.09
CA GLY A 340 15.66 -12.07 -22.17
C GLY A 340 14.69 -13.26 -22.32
N VAL A 341 13.38 -13.06 -22.19
CA VAL A 341 12.39 -14.16 -22.12
C VAL A 341 11.50 -14.27 -23.38
N SER A 342 11.62 -13.38 -24.36
CA SER A 342 10.86 -13.44 -25.61
C SER A 342 11.72 -13.83 -26.83
N ALA A 343 11.93 -15.12 -27.05
CA ALA A 343 12.18 -15.67 -28.38
C ALA A 343 11.56 -17.08 -28.47
N PRO A 344 10.54 -17.31 -29.32
CA PRO A 344 10.11 -18.66 -29.64
C PRO A 344 11.21 -19.34 -30.48
N ALA A 345 11.65 -20.51 -30.03
CA ALA A 345 12.52 -21.37 -30.80
C ALA A 345 11.86 -21.80 -32.12
N GLY A 346 12.42 -21.36 -33.24
CA GLY A 346 12.12 -21.85 -34.58
C GLY A 346 13.41 -22.24 -35.29
N SER A 347 13.59 -23.54 -35.51
CA SER A 347 14.51 -24.25 -36.43
C SER A 347 15.16 -23.36 -37.51
N GLY A 348 16.47 -23.34 -37.77
CA GLY A 348 17.45 -24.43 -37.75
C GLY A 348 17.93 -24.70 -39.18
N SER A 349 19.12 -24.19 -39.55
CA SER A 349 20.12 -24.86 -40.43
C SER A 349 21.25 -23.89 -40.83
N SER A 350 22.46 -24.22 -40.40
CA SER A 350 23.75 -23.79 -40.98
C SER A 350 24.20 -24.91 -41.98
N PRO A 351 25.32 -24.85 -42.77
CA PRO A 351 26.46 -23.93 -42.66
C PRO A 351 27.21 -23.53 -43.97
N ALA A 352 28.24 -22.69 -43.75
CA ALA A 352 29.55 -22.63 -44.43
C ALA A 352 29.71 -21.94 -45.80
N ALA A 353 30.58 -20.92 -45.84
CA ALA A 353 31.87 -20.96 -46.57
C ALA A 353 32.62 -19.61 -46.48
N THR A 354 33.86 -19.65 -45.99
CA THR A 354 34.91 -18.66 -46.29
C THR A 354 35.60 -19.07 -47.60
N PRO A 355 36.18 -18.14 -48.40
CA PRO A 355 37.63 -17.89 -48.20
C PRO A 355 38.12 -16.46 -48.52
N SER A 356 39.12 -16.04 -47.73
CA SER A 356 40.40 -15.41 -48.11
C SER A 356 40.51 -14.51 -49.36
N ARG A 357 40.93 -13.24 -49.13
CA ARG A 357 42.04 -12.61 -49.90
C ARG A 357 42.68 -11.44 -49.15
N ALA A 358 44.01 -11.39 -49.17
CA ALA A 358 44.92 -10.44 -48.51
C ALA A 358 45.31 -9.24 -49.45
N PRO A 359 46.34 -8.40 -49.17
CA PRO A 359 46.19 -7.08 -48.53
C PRO A 359 46.82 -5.89 -49.32
N THR A 360 46.82 -4.71 -48.67
CA THR A 360 47.69 -3.49 -48.83
C THR A 360 47.39 -2.48 -49.96
N PRO A 361 47.85 -1.19 -49.88
CA PRO A 361 48.49 -0.45 -48.76
C PRO A 361 48.02 1.00 -48.49
N ALA A 362 48.41 1.47 -47.29
CA ALA A 362 48.81 2.82 -46.85
C ALA A 362 48.36 4.09 -47.61
N TYR A 363 47.87 5.08 -46.84
CA TYR A 363 48.34 6.47 -46.94
C TYR A 363 48.31 7.15 -45.55
N ARG A 364 49.41 7.83 -45.23
CA ARG A 364 49.59 8.74 -44.09
C ARG A 364 48.99 10.12 -44.42
N ALA A 365 48.38 10.75 -43.43
CA ALA A 365 48.59 12.14 -43.04
C ALA A 365 48.22 12.27 -41.56
#